data_AF-A0A0N5B770-F1
#
_entry.id   AF-A0A0N5B770-F1
#
_cell.length_a   1.000
_cell.length_b   1.000
_cell.length_c   1.000
_cell.angle_alpha   90.00
_cell.angle_beta   90.00
_cell.angle_gamma   90.00
#
_symmetry.space_group_name_H-M   'P 1'
#
loop_
_entity.id
_entity.type
_entity.pdbx_description
1 polymer ?
#
loop_
_entity_poly.entity_id
_entity_poly.type
_entity_poly.pdbx_seq_one_letter_code
_entity_poly.pdbx_strand_id
1 'polypeptide(L)'
;MDFLSLPENFQLQILKELDWKSLVNLKLVCRSLYFTIERNIEHLDRPKLGELEVICKRGKVKRLDYTLKNSNSHILETQRKIYFAKNKEQYNRFLKERDFTEVERLELFKEWICDCSANEYYKHIKKENVVLLEINPHEFEFDGYHFNICEDVETIGDITFDQYGVERRFITIGTLSDAGWRKICYDSCIKPNSLQELGFFEENGSKLIAVKLVMAHLTSNPNFNYNNVSTDRERPLHMEISECLFKYNYFNFEGRCNRKEIYFIFGLDFPSFSDFEKNFYREIFDKVKFGNNFEEFNGDFGSWLIETTMNCRKCGKKHLNRALFAIYESQWEILLK
;
A
#
# COMPACT_ATOMS: atom_id res chain seq x y z
N MET A 1 9.98 -28.22 40.70
CA MET A 1 9.92 -26.74 40.73
C MET A 1 8.57 -26.33 40.19
N ASP A 2 7.96 -25.30 40.77
CA ASP A 2 6.69 -24.75 40.27
C ASP A 2 6.99 -23.72 39.16
N PHE A 3 6.40 -23.88 37.98
CA PHE A 3 6.57 -22.95 36.86
C PHE A 3 6.23 -21.50 37.26
N LEU A 4 5.16 -21.32 38.05
CA LEU A 4 4.70 -20.00 38.47
C LEU A 4 5.66 -19.30 39.45
N SER A 5 6.54 -20.07 40.09
CA SER A 5 7.56 -19.54 41.00
C SER A 5 8.83 -19.06 40.29
N LEU A 6 8.97 -19.33 38.99
CA LEU A 6 10.13 -18.90 38.22
C LEU A 6 10.11 -17.38 37.98
N PRO A 7 11.26 -16.71 37.92
CA PRO A 7 11.34 -15.34 37.43
C PRO A 7 10.76 -15.22 36.00
N GLU A 8 10.11 -14.09 35.71
CA GLU A 8 9.35 -13.91 34.46
C GLU A 8 10.19 -14.12 33.19
N ASN A 9 11.46 -13.73 33.18
CA ASN A 9 12.35 -13.95 32.04
C ASN A 9 12.52 -15.44 31.71
N PHE A 10 12.56 -16.32 32.72
CA PHE A 10 12.62 -17.77 32.50
C PHE A 10 11.28 -18.35 32.09
N GLN A 11 10.17 -17.85 32.66
CA GLN A 11 8.82 -18.21 32.20
C GLN A 11 8.66 -17.89 30.71
N LEU A 12 9.13 -16.71 30.29
CA LEU A 12 9.06 -16.28 28.90
C LEU A 12 9.90 -17.12 27.95
N GLN A 13 11.10 -17.54 28.36
CA GLN A 13 11.92 -18.45 27.57
C GLN A 13 11.17 -19.77 27.31
N ILE A 14 10.52 -20.32 28.34
CA ILE A 14 9.72 -21.55 28.18
C ILE A 14 8.49 -21.32 27.30
N LEU A 15 7.77 -20.21 27.49
CA LEU A 15 6.57 -19.89 26.70
C LEU A 15 6.89 -19.68 25.21
N LYS A 16 8.09 -19.20 24.86
CA LYS A 16 8.52 -19.04 23.46
C LYS A 16 8.69 -20.37 22.72
N GLU A 17 8.91 -21.47 23.44
CA GLU A 17 9.04 -22.81 22.86
C GLU A 17 7.67 -23.46 22.57
N LEU A 18 6.57 -22.82 22.96
CA LEU A 18 5.23 -23.36 22.79
C LEU A 18 4.56 -22.80 21.53
N ASP A 19 3.88 -23.68 20.81
CA ASP A 19 3.04 -23.28 19.68
C ASP A 19 1.85 -22.41 20.15
N TRP A 20 1.28 -21.64 19.23
CA TRP A 20 0.17 -20.74 19.52
C TRP A 20 -1.05 -21.41 20.16
N LYS A 21 -1.40 -22.63 19.74
CA LYS A 21 -2.56 -23.37 20.28
C LYS A 21 -2.30 -23.76 21.74
N SER A 22 -1.09 -24.22 22.04
CA SER A 22 -0.62 -24.52 23.39
C SER A 22 -0.64 -23.26 24.27
N LEU A 23 -0.17 -22.12 23.77
CA LEU A 23 -0.25 -20.83 24.46
C LEU A 23 -1.70 -20.41 24.77
N VAL A 24 -2.61 -20.55 23.80
CA VAL A 24 -4.05 -20.25 24.00
C VAL A 24 -4.66 -21.15 25.08
N ASN A 25 -4.31 -22.44 25.11
CA ASN A 25 -4.78 -23.35 26.16
C ASN A 25 -4.21 -22.99 27.53
N LEU A 26 -2.95 -22.60 27.62
CA LEU A 26 -2.32 -22.19 28.89
C LEU A 26 -2.97 -20.95 29.50
N LYS A 27 -3.49 -20.02 28.68
CA LYS A 27 -4.27 -18.88 29.17
C LYS A 27 -5.50 -19.30 29.99
N LEU A 28 -6.03 -20.49 29.76
CA LEU A 28 -7.22 -21.02 30.45
C LEU A 28 -6.89 -21.75 31.75
N VAL A 29 -5.61 -22.06 32.01
CA VAL A 29 -5.18 -22.85 33.18
C VAL A 29 -5.27 -22.02 34.46
N CYS A 30 -4.68 -20.82 34.48
CA CYS A 30 -4.78 -19.93 35.64
C CYS A 30 -4.59 -18.45 35.28
N ARG A 31 -5.03 -17.57 36.19
CA ARG A 31 -4.98 -16.11 36.01
C ARG A 31 -3.56 -15.56 35.85
N SER A 32 -2.57 -16.16 36.53
CA SER A 32 -1.17 -15.74 36.44
C SER A 32 -0.59 -16.00 35.04
N LEU A 33 -0.86 -17.18 34.47
CA LEU A 33 -0.48 -17.50 33.10
C LEU A 33 -1.17 -16.60 32.09
N TYR A 34 -2.47 -16.35 32.26
CA TYR A 34 -3.22 -15.42 31.41
C TYR A 34 -2.51 -14.07 31.31
N PHE A 35 -2.22 -13.43 32.44
CA PHE A 35 -1.57 -12.12 32.43
C PHE A 35 -0.14 -12.14 31.90
N THR A 36 0.63 -13.19 32.22
CA THR A 36 2.01 -13.34 31.74
C THR A 36 2.05 -13.45 30.22
N ILE A 37 1.17 -14.26 29.63
CA ILE A 37 1.06 -14.40 28.18
C ILE A 37 0.52 -13.11 27.55
N GLU A 38 -0.54 -12.51 28.11
CA GLU A 38 -1.14 -11.28 27.58
C GLU A 38 -0.18 -10.08 27.59
N ARG A 39 0.69 -9.96 28.60
CA ARG A 39 1.68 -8.88 28.71
C ARG A 39 2.81 -9.05 27.68
N ASN A 40 3.12 -10.28 27.30
CA ASN A 40 4.29 -10.59 26.48
C ASN A 40 3.96 -11.15 25.09
N ILE A 41 2.70 -11.07 24.67
CA ILE A 41 2.20 -11.74 23.46
C ILE A 41 2.99 -11.39 22.19
N GLU A 42 3.50 -10.16 22.09
CA GLU A 42 4.25 -9.66 20.93
C GLU A 42 5.63 -10.31 20.81
N HIS A 43 6.11 -10.94 21.89
CA HIS A 43 7.38 -11.67 21.96
C HIS A 43 7.21 -13.19 21.84
N LEU A 44 5.97 -13.68 21.68
CA LEU A 44 5.65 -15.09 21.55
C LEU A 44 5.38 -15.45 20.09
N ASP A 45 5.45 -16.74 19.76
CA ASP A 45 5.12 -17.22 18.42
C ASP A 45 3.62 -17.05 18.14
N ARG A 46 3.30 -16.08 17.28
CA ARG A 46 1.93 -15.73 16.90
C ARG A 46 1.64 -16.27 15.49
N PRO A 47 0.39 -16.64 15.18
CA PRO A 47 0.04 -17.10 13.86
C PRO A 47 0.34 -16.01 12.82
N LYS A 48 1.19 -16.37 11.86
CA LYS A 48 1.57 -15.52 10.74
C LYS A 48 0.46 -15.51 9.69
N LEU A 49 0.13 -14.33 9.19
CA LEU A 49 -0.82 -14.17 8.11
C LEU A 49 -0.12 -14.24 6.75
N GLY A 50 -0.76 -14.86 5.77
CA GLY A 50 -0.34 -14.82 4.37
C GLY A 50 -1.05 -13.69 3.62
N GLU A 51 -2.38 -13.70 3.67
CA GLU A 51 -3.23 -12.68 3.06
C GLU A 51 -4.18 -12.07 4.11
N LEU A 52 -4.51 -10.79 3.94
CA LEU A 52 -5.48 -10.08 4.75
C LEU A 52 -6.34 -9.15 3.90
N GLU A 53 -7.65 -9.25 3.99
CA GLU A 53 -8.62 -8.30 3.47
C GLU A 53 -9.35 -7.63 4.63
N VAL A 54 -9.32 -6.30 4.67
CA VAL A 54 -9.98 -5.46 5.66
C VAL A 54 -11.21 -4.82 5.02
N ILE A 55 -12.39 -5.35 5.36
CA ILE A 55 -13.67 -4.87 4.84
C ILE A 55 -14.25 -3.82 5.80
N CYS A 56 -14.37 -2.61 5.29
CA CYS A 56 -14.89 -1.45 5.99
C CYS A 56 -16.28 -1.06 5.49
N LYS A 57 -17.17 -0.69 6.42
CA LYS A 57 -18.50 -0.17 6.11
C LYS A 57 -18.86 0.96 7.07
N ARG A 58 -19.33 2.08 6.52
CA ARG A 58 -19.69 3.30 7.29
C ARG A 58 -18.56 3.77 8.21
N GLY A 59 -17.35 3.88 7.66
CA GLY A 59 -16.17 4.37 8.39
C GLY A 59 -15.61 3.45 9.48
N LYS A 60 -16.01 2.17 9.51
CA LYS A 60 -15.57 1.20 10.52
C LYS A 60 -15.22 -0.13 9.89
N VAL A 61 -14.18 -0.78 10.42
CA VAL A 61 -13.88 -2.18 10.10
C VAL A 61 -15.03 -3.07 10.56
N LYS A 62 -15.52 -3.94 9.67
CA LYS A 62 -16.63 -4.88 9.96
C LYS A 62 -16.18 -6.33 9.92
N ARG A 63 -15.36 -6.65 8.93
CA ARG A 63 -14.98 -8.01 8.59
C ARG A 63 -13.53 -8.02 8.17
N LEU A 64 -12.84 -9.07 8.59
CA LEU A 64 -11.46 -9.37 8.23
C LEU A 64 -11.46 -10.77 7.62
N ASP A 65 -11.03 -10.87 6.38
CA ASP A 65 -10.78 -12.16 5.75
C ASP A 65 -9.29 -12.39 5.68
N TYR A 66 -8.83 -13.58 6.03
CA TYR A 66 -7.40 -13.83 6.08
C TYR A 66 -7.05 -15.28 5.84
N THR A 67 -5.81 -15.51 5.41
CA THR A 67 -5.20 -16.84 5.36
C THR A 67 -4.06 -16.90 6.39
N LEU A 68 -3.85 -18.07 6.98
CA LEU A 68 -2.66 -18.30 7.81
C LEU A 68 -1.55 -18.85 6.92
N LYS A 69 -0.32 -18.41 7.17
CA LYS A 69 0.86 -18.98 6.54
C LYS A 69 1.15 -20.32 7.22
N ASN A 70 0.91 -21.42 6.51
CA ASN A 70 1.24 -22.75 7.01
C ASN A 70 2.73 -22.99 6.79
N SER A 71 3.47 -23.21 7.88
CA SER A 71 4.90 -23.49 7.83
C SER A 71 5.26 -24.85 7.20
N ASN A 72 4.30 -25.79 7.06
CA ASN A 72 4.60 -27.21 6.88
C ASN A 72 3.85 -27.95 5.75
N SER A 73 3.31 -27.27 4.73
CA SER A 73 2.53 -27.98 3.70
C SER A 73 2.84 -27.54 2.27
N HIS A 74 3.59 -28.38 1.56
CA HIS A 74 3.75 -28.34 0.10
C HIS A 74 2.44 -28.61 -0.67
N ILE A 75 1.37 -28.93 0.03
CA ILE A 75 0.04 -29.18 -0.51
C ILE A 75 -0.93 -28.68 0.55
N LEU A 76 -1.63 -27.57 0.37
CA LEU A 76 -2.85 -27.27 1.13
C LEU A 76 -3.59 -26.09 0.49
N GLU A 77 -4.86 -26.29 0.19
CA GLU A 77 -5.82 -25.21 -0.03
C GLU A 77 -5.70 -24.21 1.13
N THR A 78 -5.33 -22.97 0.83
CA THR A 78 -5.30 -21.88 1.80
C THR A 78 -6.71 -21.65 2.30
N GLN A 79 -7.06 -22.23 3.44
CA GLN A 79 -8.40 -22.07 4.02
C GLN A 79 -8.57 -20.62 4.49
N ARG A 80 -9.29 -19.83 3.70
CA ARG A 80 -9.69 -18.46 4.05
C ARG A 80 -10.55 -18.49 5.31
N LYS A 81 -10.17 -17.71 6.31
CA LYS A 81 -10.87 -17.53 7.58
C LYS A 81 -11.55 -16.17 7.58
N ILE A 82 -12.71 -16.11 8.24
CA ILE A 82 -13.50 -14.89 8.36
C ILE A 82 -13.58 -14.51 9.84
N TYR A 83 -13.32 -13.24 10.15
CA TYR A 83 -13.43 -12.68 11.50
C TYR A 83 -14.30 -11.42 11.49
N PHE A 84 -15.33 -11.41 12.33
CA PHE A 84 -16.25 -10.28 12.49
C PHE A 84 -15.92 -9.50 13.76
N ALA A 85 -15.35 -8.30 13.61
CA ALA A 85 -15.08 -7.42 14.73
C ALA A 85 -16.37 -6.71 15.17
N LYS A 86 -16.92 -7.06 16.34
CA LYS A 86 -18.15 -6.43 16.87
C LYS A 86 -17.88 -5.04 17.44
N ASN A 87 -16.66 -4.80 17.95
CA ASN A 87 -16.24 -3.55 18.56
C ASN A 87 -14.72 -3.34 18.40
N LYS A 88 -14.22 -2.20 18.89
CA LYS A 88 -12.80 -1.81 18.79
C LYS A 88 -11.91 -2.75 19.59
N GLU A 89 -12.36 -3.25 20.73
CA GLU A 89 -11.60 -4.15 21.59
C GLU A 89 -11.34 -5.50 20.91
N GLN A 90 -12.34 -6.04 20.21
CA GLN A 90 -12.21 -7.26 19.43
C GLN A 90 -11.26 -7.08 18.25
N TYR A 91 -11.37 -5.96 17.54
CA TYR A 91 -10.41 -5.62 16.48
C TYR A 91 -8.98 -5.55 17.02
N ASN A 92 -8.76 -4.80 18.10
CA ASN A 92 -7.44 -4.68 18.73
C ASN A 92 -6.89 -6.03 19.20
N ARG A 93 -7.75 -6.92 19.71
CA ARG A 93 -7.36 -8.29 20.07
C ARG A 93 -6.90 -9.07 18.85
N PHE A 94 -7.63 -8.99 17.73
CA PHE A 94 -7.22 -9.64 16.49
C PHE A 94 -5.83 -9.18 16.04
N LEU A 95 -5.55 -7.88 16.09
CA LEU A 95 -4.22 -7.33 15.75
C LEU A 95 -3.13 -7.82 16.68
N LYS A 96 -3.41 -7.79 17.98
CA LYS A 96 -2.45 -8.20 19.02
C LYS A 96 -2.07 -9.69 18.89
N GLU A 97 -3.02 -10.53 18.51
CA GLU A 97 -2.88 -11.99 18.43
C GLU A 97 -2.36 -12.52 17.08
N ARG A 98 -1.99 -11.66 16.13
CA ARG A 98 -1.52 -12.08 14.80
C ARG A 98 -0.21 -11.43 14.44
N ASP A 99 0.60 -12.17 13.69
CA ASP A 99 1.85 -11.67 13.14
C ASP A 99 1.65 -11.31 11.66
N PHE A 100 1.95 -10.06 11.31
CA PHE A 100 1.77 -9.50 9.97
C PHE A 100 3.10 -9.41 9.20
N THR A 101 4.21 -9.91 9.76
CA THR A 101 5.55 -9.82 9.16
C THR A 101 5.70 -10.58 7.84
N GLU A 102 4.82 -11.55 7.57
CA GLU A 102 4.84 -12.38 6.37
C GLU A 102 3.60 -12.22 5.48
N VAL A 103 2.84 -11.14 5.65
CA VAL A 103 1.73 -10.80 4.75
C VAL A 103 2.29 -10.49 3.36
N GLU A 104 1.75 -11.17 2.36
CA GLU A 104 2.09 -11.03 0.93
C GLU A 104 1.06 -10.17 0.19
N ARG A 105 -0.19 -10.19 0.68
CA ARG A 105 -1.32 -9.45 0.11
C ARG A 105 -2.14 -8.79 1.21
N LEU A 106 -2.19 -7.46 1.21
CA LEU A 106 -3.16 -6.69 2.00
C LEU A 106 -4.17 -6.03 1.07
N GLU A 107 -5.44 -6.25 1.33
CA GLU A 107 -6.54 -5.63 0.61
C GLU A 107 -7.36 -4.77 1.56
N LEU A 108 -7.54 -3.50 1.23
CA LEU A 108 -8.39 -2.56 1.95
C LEU A 108 -9.62 -2.29 1.11
N PHE A 109 -10.78 -2.76 1.58
CA PHE A 109 -12.04 -2.60 0.87
C PHE A 109 -12.97 -1.69 1.66
N LYS A 110 -13.56 -0.70 1.00
CA LYS A 110 -14.67 0.07 1.57
C LYS A 110 -15.85 0.14 0.62
N GLU A 111 -17.04 0.06 1.21
CA GLU A 111 -18.31 0.31 0.56
C GLU A 111 -19.01 1.47 1.26
N TRP A 112 -19.45 2.45 0.47
CA TRP A 112 -20.31 3.52 0.94
C TRP A 112 -21.44 3.81 -0.05
N ILE A 113 -22.53 4.35 0.49
CA ILE A 113 -23.72 4.75 -0.26
C ILE A 113 -23.66 6.27 -0.33
N CYS A 114 -23.60 6.81 -1.54
CA CYS A 114 -23.71 8.24 -1.77
C CYS A 114 -25.19 8.56 -2.01
N ASP A 115 -25.75 9.42 -1.16
CA ASP A 115 -27.07 9.99 -1.38
C ASP A 115 -26.91 11.08 -2.45
N CYS A 116 -27.29 10.79 -3.69
CA CYS A 116 -27.28 11.77 -4.76
C CYS A 116 -28.40 12.78 -4.52
N SER A 117 -28.06 14.00 -4.14
CA SER A 117 -29.03 15.07 -3.81
C SER A 117 -29.92 15.50 -4.97
N ALA A 118 -29.63 15.06 -6.20
CA ALA A 118 -30.32 15.53 -7.40
C ALA A 118 -31.57 14.71 -7.76
N ASN A 119 -31.73 13.48 -7.26
CA ASN A 119 -32.92 12.66 -7.47
C ASN A 119 -33.07 11.67 -6.30
N GLU A 120 -34.09 11.85 -5.45
CA GLU A 120 -34.36 11.03 -4.25
C GLU A 120 -34.52 9.51 -4.50
N TYR A 121 -34.55 9.09 -5.77
CA TYR A 121 -34.82 7.72 -6.19
C TYR A 121 -33.57 6.88 -6.55
N TYR A 122 -32.38 7.48 -6.67
CA TYR A 122 -31.18 6.74 -7.07
C TYR A 122 -30.14 6.68 -5.95
N LYS A 123 -29.80 5.46 -5.53
CA LYS A 123 -28.70 5.21 -4.59
C LYS A 123 -27.46 4.84 -5.39
N HIS A 124 -26.42 5.65 -5.27
CA HIS A 124 -25.13 5.33 -5.88
C HIS A 124 -24.27 4.56 -4.88
N ILE A 125 -23.90 3.33 -5.23
CA ILE A 125 -22.96 2.54 -4.44
C ILE A 125 -21.58 2.76 -5.03
N LYS A 126 -20.63 3.22 -4.22
CA LYS A 126 -19.23 3.30 -4.63
C LYS A 126 -18.39 2.33 -3.79
N LYS A 127 -17.57 1.55 -4.48
CA LYS A 127 -16.65 0.57 -3.91
C LYS A 127 -15.23 1.00 -4.23
N GLU A 128 -14.42 1.16 -3.22
CA GLU A 128 -13.00 1.47 -3.38
C GLU A 128 -12.18 0.35 -2.76
N ASN A 129 -11.17 -0.08 -3.51
CA ASN A 129 -10.27 -1.15 -3.12
C ASN A 129 -8.82 -0.68 -3.28
N VAL A 130 -7.97 -0.94 -2.29
CA VAL A 130 -6.51 -0.82 -2.41
C VAL A 130 -5.88 -2.17 -2.10
N VAL A 131 -5.13 -2.72 -3.04
CA VAL A 131 -4.36 -3.96 -2.89
C VAL A 131 -2.88 -3.63 -2.81
N LEU A 132 -2.21 -4.11 -1.78
CA LEU A 132 -0.75 -4.08 -1.66
C LEU A 132 -0.24 -5.50 -1.92
N LEU A 133 0.64 -5.62 -2.90
CA LEU A 133 1.25 -6.88 -3.31
C LEU A 133 2.76 -6.81 -3.14
N GLU A 134 3.32 -7.90 -2.68
CA GLU A 134 4.77 -8.12 -2.75
C GLU A 134 5.14 -8.77 -4.08
N ILE A 135 6.04 -8.13 -4.81
CA ILE A 135 6.61 -8.67 -6.05
C ILE A 135 7.85 -9.47 -5.69
N ASN A 136 8.00 -10.64 -6.31
CA ASN A 136 9.14 -11.52 -6.07
C ASN A 136 10.44 -10.87 -6.62
N PRO A 137 11.46 -10.63 -5.77
CA PRO A 137 12.72 -10.04 -6.22
C PRO A 137 13.50 -10.90 -7.21
N HIS A 138 13.25 -12.22 -7.27
CA HIS A 138 13.92 -13.09 -8.22
C HIS A 138 13.56 -12.82 -9.69
N GLU A 139 12.52 -12.03 -9.94
CA GLU A 139 12.09 -11.65 -11.29
C GLU A 139 12.80 -10.39 -11.80
N PHE A 140 13.48 -9.63 -10.93
CA PHE A 140 14.02 -8.32 -11.27
C PHE A 140 15.45 -8.12 -10.75
N GLU A 141 16.41 -7.91 -11.66
CA GLU A 141 17.78 -7.48 -11.34
C GLU A 141 17.84 -5.97 -11.01
N PHE A 142 17.07 -5.51 -10.02
CA PHE A 142 16.99 -4.11 -9.63
C PHE A 142 17.14 -3.93 -8.11
N ASP A 143 18.20 -3.27 -7.66
CA ASP A 143 18.49 -2.99 -6.23
C ASP A 143 17.90 -1.65 -5.73
N GLY A 144 16.97 -1.08 -6.51
CA GLY A 144 16.26 0.15 -6.17
C GLY A 144 14.86 -0.08 -5.58
N TYR A 145 14.10 1.01 -5.44
CA TYR A 145 12.67 0.96 -5.13
C TYR A 145 11.89 0.76 -6.41
N HIS A 146 11.15 -0.34 -6.50
CA HIS A 146 10.33 -0.66 -7.67
C HIS A 146 8.86 -0.71 -7.29
N PHE A 147 8.02 0.01 -8.04
CA PHE A 147 6.58 0.04 -7.84
C PHE A 147 5.87 -0.29 -9.15
N ASN A 148 4.94 -1.24 -9.09
CA ASN A 148 3.97 -1.51 -10.15
C ASN A 148 2.59 -1.08 -9.65
N ILE A 149 2.03 -0.01 -10.22
CA ILE A 149 0.80 0.62 -9.75
C ILE A 149 -0.25 0.56 -10.85
N CYS A 150 -1.39 -0.06 -10.59
CA CYS A 150 -2.53 -0.08 -11.50
C CYS A 150 -3.72 0.61 -10.84
N GLU A 151 -4.42 1.48 -11.56
CA GLU A 151 -5.69 2.07 -11.14
C GLU A 151 -6.75 1.69 -12.17
N ASP A 152 -7.67 0.80 -11.78
CA ASP A 152 -8.76 0.35 -12.63
C ASP A 152 -10.08 1.00 -12.17
N VAL A 153 -10.79 1.66 -13.08
CA VAL A 153 -12.09 2.29 -12.79
C VAL A 153 -13.20 1.62 -13.58
N GLU A 154 -13.99 0.79 -12.90
CA GLU A 154 -15.15 0.14 -13.50
C GLU A 154 -16.43 0.92 -13.16
N THR A 155 -17.06 1.51 -14.18
CA THR A 155 -18.42 2.04 -14.06
C THR A 155 -19.40 1.04 -14.65
N ILE A 156 -20.10 0.30 -13.79
CA ILE A 156 -21.16 -0.60 -14.23
C ILE A 156 -22.42 0.26 -14.34
N GLY A 157 -22.60 0.87 -15.52
CA GLY A 157 -23.86 1.49 -15.89
C GLY A 157 -24.84 0.39 -16.29
N ASP A 158 -25.92 0.22 -15.54
CA ASP A 158 -26.91 -0.83 -15.80
C ASP A 158 -27.48 -0.71 -17.21
N ILE A 159 -27.09 -1.64 -18.07
CA ILE A 159 -27.95 -2.13 -19.14
C ILE A 159 -29.06 -2.89 -18.41
N THR A 160 -30.17 -2.18 -18.18
CA THR A 160 -31.52 -2.70 -17.91
C THR A 160 -31.79 -3.28 -16.50
N PHE A 161 -32.43 -2.45 -15.65
CA PHE A 161 -33.53 -2.75 -14.71
C PHE A 161 -33.42 -2.28 -13.25
N ASP A 162 -32.26 -1.89 -12.71
CA ASP A 162 -32.16 -1.51 -11.29
C ASP A 162 -31.77 -0.03 -11.06
N GLN A 163 -32.32 0.56 -9.99
CA GLN A 163 -32.18 1.98 -9.61
C GLN A 163 -30.80 2.32 -8.98
N TYR A 164 -29.74 1.59 -9.33
CA TYR A 164 -28.44 1.67 -8.65
C TYR A 164 -27.28 1.79 -9.62
N GLY A 165 -26.58 2.93 -9.59
CA GLY A 165 -25.25 3.04 -10.21
C GLY A 165 -24.19 2.44 -9.30
N VAL A 166 -23.32 1.57 -9.84
CA VAL A 166 -22.16 1.03 -9.13
C VAL A 166 -20.87 1.52 -9.77
N GLU A 167 -20.11 2.33 -9.02
CA GLU A 167 -18.74 2.71 -9.38
C GLU A 167 -17.79 1.87 -8.54
N ARG A 168 -16.82 1.24 -9.19
CA ARG A 168 -15.74 0.52 -8.53
C ARG A 168 -14.40 1.12 -8.94
N ARG A 169 -13.54 1.31 -7.95
CA ARG A 169 -12.17 1.73 -8.17
C ARG A 169 -11.23 0.76 -7.46
N PHE A 170 -10.30 0.19 -8.21
CA PHE A 170 -9.29 -0.73 -7.71
C PHE A 170 -7.92 -0.09 -7.90
N ILE A 171 -7.14 0.00 -6.83
CA ILE A 171 -5.75 0.44 -6.91
C ILE A 171 -4.87 -0.71 -6.44
N THR A 172 -4.04 -1.24 -7.31
CA THR A 172 -3.06 -2.27 -6.96
C THR A 172 -1.67 -1.64 -6.89
N ILE A 173 -0.94 -1.87 -5.81
CA ILE A 173 0.44 -1.42 -5.61
C ILE A 173 1.30 -2.65 -5.35
N GLY A 174 1.97 -3.13 -6.37
CA GLY A 174 3.05 -4.09 -6.27
C GLY A 174 4.36 -3.40 -5.93
N THR A 175 5.15 -3.97 -5.03
CA THR A 175 6.49 -3.45 -4.71
C THR A 175 7.50 -4.56 -4.46
N LEU A 176 8.76 -4.32 -4.81
CA LEU A 176 9.86 -5.22 -4.47
C LEU A 176 10.20 -5.06 -2.99
N SER A 177 10.16 -6.17 -2.26
CA SER A 177 10.38 -6.17 -0.82
C SER A 177 11.85 -6.03 -0.48
N ASP A 178 12.19 -4.96 0.26
CA ASP A 178 13.19 -5.08 1.30
C ASP A 178 12.51 -5.57 2.59
N ALA A 179 13.23 -6.30 3.45
CA ALA A 179 12.67 -6.86 4.68
C ALA A 179 12.08 -5.78 5.64
N GLY A 180 12.33 -4.48 5.39
CA GLY A 180 11.82 -3.36 6.18
C GLY A 180 10.44 -2.88 5.74
N TRP A 181 10.09 -2.99 4.46
CA TRP A 181 8.85 -2.48 3.87
C TRP A 181 7.59 -3.03 4.56
N ARG A 182 7.52 -4.36 4.70
CA ARG A 182 6.32 -5.04 5.22
C ARG A 182 5.90 -4.50 6.58
N LYS A 183 6.87 -4.33 7.48
CA LYS A 183 6.61 -3.83 8.83
C LYS A 183 6.09 -2.39 8.80
N ILE A 184 6.66 -1.53 7.97
CA ILE A 184 6.30 -0.12 7.92
C ILE A 184 4.87 0.06 7.38
N CYS A 185 4.49 -0.65 6.33
CA CYS A 185 3.20 -0.40 5.69
C CYS A 185 2.02 -1.13 6.32
N TYR A 186 2.18 -2.40 6.69
CA TYR A 186 1.07 -3.13 7.30
C TYR A 186 0.71 -2.59 8.68
N ASP A 187 1.71 -2.31 9.52
CA ASP A 187 1.45 -1.72 10.84
C ASP A 187 0.75 -0.35 10.71
N SER A 188 1.02 0.39 9.65
CA SER A 188 0.47 1.72 9.44
C SER A 188 -0.95 1.70 8.85
N CYS A 189 -1.33 0.68 8.10
CA CYS A 189 -2.70 0.54 7.57
C CYS A 189 -3.67 -0.16 8.52
N ILE A 190 -3.16 -1.02 9.39
CA ILE A 190 -4.00 -1.94 10.15
C ILE A 190 -4.22 -1.43 11.59
N LYS A 191 -3.37 -0.52 12.09
CA LYS A 191 -3.51 0.04 13.44
C LYS A 191 -4.92 0.61 13.70
N PRO A 192 -5.41 0.58 14.95
CA PRO A 192 -6.71 1.15 15.28
C PRO A 192 -6.76 2.62 14.89
N ASN A 193 -7.84 3.05 14.23
CA ASN A 193 -8.03 4.39 13.68
C ASN A 193 -7.09 4.80 12.52
N SER A 194 -6.06 4.00 12.19
CA SER A 194 -5.08 4.39 11.17
C SER A 194 -5.70 4.62 9.79
N LEU A 195 -6.66 3.79 9.37
CA LEU A 195 -7.40 4.01 8.12
C LEU A 195 -8.13 5.36 8.11
N GLN A 196 -8.62 5.83 9.25
CA GLN A 196 -9.23 7.14 9.37
C GLN A 196 -8.18 8.25 9.27
N GLU A 197 -7.04 8.11 9.96
CA GLU A 197 -5.91 9.06 9.93
C GLU A 197 -5.24 9.13 8.54
N LEU A 198 -5.23 8.01 7.82
CA LEU A 198 -4.78 7.93 6.45
C LEU A 198 -5.79 8.54 5.47
N GLY A 199 -7.00 8.88 5.92
CA GLY A 199 -8.06 9.45 5.08
C GLY A 199 -8.75 8.41 4.19
N PHE A 200 -8.66 7.12 4.53
CA PHE A 200 -9.29 6.06 3.73
C PHE A 200 -10.79 6.25 3.58
N PHE A 201 -11.45 6.81 4.59
CA PHE A 201 -12.89 7.02 4.58
C PHE A 201 -13.32 8.33 3.91
N GLU A 202 -12.37 9.13 3.44
CA GLU A 202 -12.63 10.32 2.66
C GLU A 202 -12.97 9.95 1.22
N GLU A 203 -13.42 10.94 0.47
CA GLU A 203 -13.62 10.84 -0.97
C GLU A 203 -12.28 10.60 -1.67
N ASN A 204 -12.21 9.56 -2.52
CA ASN A 204 -10.96 9.09 -3.13
C ASN A 204 -9.91 8.64 -2.10
N GLY A 205 -10.36 8.20 -0.92
CA GLY A 205 -9.47 7.70 0.12
C GLY A 205 -8.54 6.56 -0.32
N SER A 206 -8.92 5.77 -1.34
CA SER A 206 -8.00 4.78 -1.94
C SER A 206 -6.78 5.43 -2.59
N LYS A 207 -6.98 6.47 -3.41
CA LYS A 207 -5.90 7.25 -4.05
C LYS A 207 -5.00 7.90 -3.02
N LEU A 208 -5.60 8.48 -1.96
CA LEU A 208 -4.85 9.08 -0.86
C LEU A 208 -4.00 8.04 -0.13
N ILE A 209 -4.56 6.87 0.20
CA ILE A 209 -3.78 5.76 0.78
C ILE A 209 -2.63 5.39 -0.14
N ALA A 210 -2.87 5.23 -1.44
CA ALA A 210 -1.85 4.82 -2.39
C ALA A 210 -0.65 5.77 -2.40
N VAL A 211 -0.91 7.08 -2.49
CA VAL A 211 0.12 8.12 -2.40
C VAL A 211 0.86 8.04 -1.06
N LYS A 212 0.13 7.97 0.06
CA LYS A 212 0.73 7.92 1.41
C LYS A 212 1.64 6.69 1.57
N LEU A 213 1.25 5.54 1.04
CA LEU A 213 2.02 4.30 1.14
C LEU A 213 3.29 4.34 0.30
N VAL A 214 3.20 4.77 -0.96
CA VAL A 214 4.36 4.96 -1.83
C VAL A 214 5.36 5.90 -1.17
N MET A 215 4.89 7.04 -0.67
CA MET A 215 5.76 8.02 -0.04
C MET A 215 6.31 7.54 1.31
N ALA A 216 5.53 6.80 2.11
CA ALA A 216 6.00 6.14 3.32
C ALA A 216 7.12 5.13 3.01
N HIS A 217 7.06 4.42 1.89
CA HIS A 217 8.14 3.52 1.45
C HIS A 217 9.43 4.27 1.27
N LEU A 218 9.38 5.30 0.41
CA LEU A 218 10.54 6.02 -0.05
C LEU A 218 11.21 6.79 1.07
N THR A 219 10.40 7.32 2.01
CA THR A 219 10.90 8.10 3.14
C THR A 219 11.23 7.27 4.37
N SER A 220 10.86 5.98 4.39
CA SER A 220 10.88 5.14 5.60
C SER A 220 10.12 5.78 6.79
N ASN A 221 9.15 6.66 6.52
CA ASN A 221 8.38 7.38 7.53
C ASN A 221 6.87 7.25 7.26
N PRO A 222 6.18 6.33 7.96
CA PRO A 222 4.75 6.14 7.78
C PRO A 222 3.89 7.26 8.38
N ASN A 223 4.43 8.03 9.33
CA ASN A 223 3.70 9.09 10.04
C ASN A 223 3.83 10.45 9.34
N PHE A 224 4.35 10.47 8.12
CA PHE A 224 4.51 11.72 7.41
C PHE A 224 3.12 12.26 7.04
N ASN A 225 2.75 13.40 7.62
CA ASN A 225 1.45 14.03 7.37
C ASN A 225 1.44 14.62 5.95
N TYR A 226 0.96 13.84 4.98
CA TYR A 226 0.76 14.28 3.60
C TYR A 226 -0.55 15.08 3.46
N ASN A 227 -0.73 16.12 4.28
CA ASN A 227 -1.99 16.88 4.40
C ASN A 227 -2.34 17.71 3.15
N ASN A 228 -1.48 17.71 2.13
CA ASN A 228 -1.66 18.53 0.92
C ASN A 228 -1.69 17.68 -0.36
N VAL A 229 -2.00 16.38 -0.27
CA VAL A 229 -2.26 15.60 -1.49
C VAL A 229 -3.59 16.06 -2.05
N SER A 230 -3.62 16.43 -3.33
CA SER A 230 -4.86 16.84 -3.95
C SER A 230 -5.83 15.66 -3.96
N THR A 231 -7.06 15.88 -3.53
CA THR A 231 -8.15 14.91 -3.66
C THR A 231 -8.93 15.10 -4.94
N ASP A 232 -8.37 15.83 -5.91
CA ASP A 232 -8.99 16.06 -7.20
C ASP A 232 -9.28 14.72 -7.89
N ARG A 233 -10.57 14.52 -8.20
CA ARG A 233 -11.09 13.31 -8.84
C ARG A 233 -10.57 13.17 -10.25
N GLU A 234 -10.33 14.28 -10.94
CA GLU A 234 -10.01 14.29 -12.37
C GLU A 234 -8.54 13.97 -12.63
N ARG A 235 -7.70 14.12 -11.61
CA ARG A 235 -6.26 13.94 -11.74
C ARG A 235 -5.87 12.47 -11.65
N PRO A 236 -5.10 11.92 -12.59
CA PRO A 236 -4.56 10.56 -12.50
C PRO A 236 -3.66 10.34 -11.27
N LEU A 237 -3.65 9.11 -10.72
CA LEU A 237 -2.84 8.74 -9.57
C LEU A 237 -1.33 8.99 -9.78
N HIS A 238 -0.80 8.70 -10.97
CA HIS A 238 0.63 8.92 -11.26
C HIS A 238 1.04 10.40 -11.14
N MET A 239 0.13 11.33 -11.43
CA MET A 239 0.40 12.76 -11.29
C MET A 239 0.46 13.19 -9.83
N GLU A 240 -0.41 12.64 -8.96
CA GLU A 240 -0.36 12.92 -7.52
C GLU A 240 0.93 12.41 -6.89
N ILE A 241 1.33 11.18 -7.23
CA ILE A 241 2.58 10.59 -6.75
C ILE A 241 3.76 11.42 -7.25
N SER A 242 3.78 11.79 -8.53
CA SER A 242 4.85 12.61 -9.12
C SER A 242 4.97 13.99 -8.49
N GLU A 243 3.84 14.65 -8.18
CA GLU A 243 3.87 15.93 -7.47
C GLU A 243 4.43 15.78 -6.06
N CYS A 244 4.07 14.71 -5.35
CA CYS A 244 4.67 14.41 -4.05
C CYS A 244 6.17 14.18 -4.19
N LEU A 245 6.61 13.34 -5.13
CA LEU A 245 8.03 13.10 -5.41
C LEU A 245 8.77 14.42 -5.68
N PHE A 246 8.20 15.31 -6.49
CA PHE A 246 8.77 16.62 -6.78
C PHE A 246 8.88 17.49 -5.52
N LYS A 247 7.78 17.60 -4.75
CA LYS A 247 7.74 18.35 -3.49
C LYS A 247 8.76 17.88 -2.45
N TYR A 248 9.04 16.57 -2.42
CA TYR A 248 10.03 15.97 -1.52
C TYR A 248 11.44 15.84 -2.14
N ASN A 249 11.71 16.62 -3.19
CA ASN A 249 13.01 16.71 -3.86
C ASN A 249 13.54 15.38 -4.44
N TYR A 250 12.66 14.42 -4.77
CA TYR A 250 13.08 13.22 -5.49
C TYR A 250 13.42 13.52 -6.95
N PHE A 251 12.78 14.49 -7.60
CA PHE A 251 13.22 14.90 -8.94
C PHE A 251 14.49 15.76 -8.92
N ASN A 252 14.88 16.34 -7.78
CA ASN A 252 16.09 17.14 -7.67
C ASN A 252 17.32 16.23 -7.48
N PHE A 253 18.27 16.31 -8.43
CA PHE A 253 19.49 15.50 -8.42
C PHE A 253 20.31 15.66 -7.14
N GLU A 254 20.44 16.88 -6.60
CA GLU A 254 21.24 17.13 -5.40
C GLU A 254 20.66 16.42 -4.16
N GLY A 255 19.33 16.32 -4.11
CA GLY A 255 18.60 15.62 -3.05
C GLY A 255 18.71 14.09 -3.14
N ARG A 256 19.12 13.56 -4.30
CA ARG A 256 19.22 12.12 -4.56
C ARG A 256 20.63 11.54 -4.49
N CYS A 257 21.68 12.35 -4.37
CA CYS A 257 23.03 11.78 -4.24
C CYS A 257 23.05 10.88 -2.96
N ASN A 258 23.40 9.59 -3.12
CA ASN A 258 23.34 8.48 -2.14
C ASN A 258 21.97 7.80 -1.90
N ARG A 259 20.91 8.15 -2.64
CA ARG A 259 19.65 7.40 -2.62
C ARG A 259 19.70 6.23 -3.61
N LYS A 260 18.86 5.23 -3.34
CA LYS A 260 18.61 4.13 -4.28
C LYS A 260 17.87 4.65 -5.53
N GLU A 261 18.05 3.95 -6.65
CA GLU A 261 17.26 4.18 -7.85
C GLU A 261 15.77 3.95 -7.54
N ILE A 262 14.89 4.68 -8.20
CA ILE A 262 13.44 4.53 -8.05
C ILE A 262 12.84 4.31 -9.42
N TYR A 263 12.03 3.26 -9.54
CA TYR A 263 11.36 2.91 -10.78
C TYR A 263 9.87 2.68 -10.51
N PHE A 264 9.04 3.43 -11.20
CA PHE A 264 7.60 3.28 -11.20
C PHE A 264 7.13 2.80 -12.57
N ILE A 265 6.21 1.85 -12.55
CA ILE A 265 5.40 1.43 -13.69
C ILE A 265 3.96 1.66 -13.30
N PHE A 266 3.23 2.41 -14.12
CA PHE A 266 1.82 2.69 -13.97
C PHE A 266 1.05 1.99 -15.09
N GLY A 267 0.18 1.04 -14.75
CA GLY A 267 -0.79 0.49 -15.68
C GLY A 267 -1.92 1.48 -15.92
N LEU A 268 -2.24 1.71 -17.20
CA LEU A 268 -3.28 2.65 -17.63
C LEU A 268 -4.42 1.86 -18.28
N ASP A 269 -5.65 2.13 -17.84
CA ASP A 269 -6.88 1.53 -18.41
C ASP A 269 -7.06 1.84 -19.90
N PHE A 270 -6.57 3.00 -20.34
CA PHE A 270 -6.74 3.48 -21.71
C PHE A 270 -5.39 3.83 -22.34
N PRO A 271 -5.15 3.48 -23.62
CA PRO A 271 -3.90 3.71 -24.32
C PRO A 271 -3.74 5.19 -24.75
N SER A 272 -4.21 6.13 -23.94
CA SER A 272 -4.15 7.56 -24.24
C SER A 272 -3.48 8.31 -23.11
N PHE A 273 -2.40 9.02 -23.45
CA PHE A 273 -1.75 9.99 -22.58
C PHE A 273 -2.07 11.39 -23.10
N SER A 274 -2.89 12.09 -22.34
CA SER A 274 -3.44 13.39 -22.70
C SER A 274 -2.37 14.48 -22.74
N ASP A 275 -2.65 15.56 -23.47
CA ASP A 275 -1.77 16.73 -23.46
C ASP A 275 -1.73 17.40 -22.07
N PHE A 276 -2.76 17.21 -21.24
CA PHE A 276 -2.76 17.63 -19.84
C PHE A 276 -1.65 16.93 -19.05
N GLU A 277 -1.53 15.60 -19.19
CA GLU A 277 -0.48 14.82 -18.53
C GLU A 277 0.92 15.17 -19.06
N LYS A 278 1.08 15.32 -20.38
CA LYS A 278 2.35 15.77 -20.98
C LYS A 278 2.78 17.13 -20.44
N ASN A 279 1.86 18.10 -20.40
CA ASN A 279 2.15 19.44 -19.90
C ASN A 279 2.53 19.41 -18.40
N PHE A 280 1.86 18.59 -17.60
CA PHE A 280 2.23 18.40 -16.20
C PHE A 280 3.68 17.92 -16.03
N TYR A 281 4.11 16.91 -16.78
CA TYR A 281 5.50 16.43 -16.68
C TYR A 281 6.50 17.41 -17.29
N ARG A 282 6.17 18.11 -18.38
CA ARG A 282 7.00 19.21 -18.89
C ARG A 282 7.25 20.25 -17.80
N GLU A 283 6.22 20.67 -17.07
CA GLU A 283 6.38 21.63 -15.97
C GLU A 283 7.28 21.13 -14.84
N ILE A 284 7.17 19.85 -14.45
CA ILE A 284 8.06 19.27 -13.44
C ILE A 284 9.50 19.26 -13.95
N PHE A 285 9.72 18.79 -15.17
CA PHE A 285 11.05 18.65 -15.76
C PHE A 285 11.70 20.01 -16.04
N ASP A 286 10.92 21.01 -16.45
CA ASP A 286 11.38 22.39 -16.62
C ASP A 286 11.86 23.02 -15.31
N LYS A 287 11.25 22.64 -14.18
CA LYS A 287 11.66 23.12 -12.84
C LYS A 287 12.93 22.41 -12.32
N VAL A 288 13.24 21.22 -12.81
CA VAL A 288 14.42 20.44 -12.38
C VAL A 288 15.52 20.33 -13.43
N LYS A 289 15.37 20.94 -14.61
CA LYS A 289 16.41 20.90 -15.64
C LYS A 289 17.65 21.65 -15.18
N PHE A 290 18.80 21.12 -15.56
CA PHE A 290 20.10 21.74 -15.32
C PHE A 290 20.79 22.00 -16.66
N GLY A 291 20.99 23.28 -16.98
CA GLY A 291 21.49 23.69 -18.29
C GLY A 291 20.53 23.29 -19.42
N ASN A 292 21.11 22.82 -20.53
CA ASN A 292 20.38 22.42 -21.74
C ASN A 292 20.21 20.90 -21.85
N ASN A 293 20.30 20.15 -20.74
CA ASN A 293 20.24 18.68 -20.74
C ASN A 293 18.79 18.14 -20.75
N PHE A 294 17.87 18.89 -21.35
CA PHE A 294 16.46 18.54 -21.45
C PHE A 294 16.20 17.97 -22.84
N GLU A 295 15.71 16.74 -22.90
CA GLU A 295 15.37 16.09 -24.16
C GLU A 295 13.92 15.60 -24.09
N GLU A 296 13.13 15.97 -25.09
CA GLU A 296 11.75 15.51 -25.28
C GLU A 296 11.65 14.85 -26.65
N PHE A 297 11.16 13.62 -26.67
CA PHE A 297 10.99 12.84 -27.89
C PHE A 297 9.53 12.40 -28.02
N ASN A 298 8.97 12.63 -29.21
CA ASN A 298 7.78 11.94 -29.65
C ASN A 298 8.27 10.78 -30.50
N GLY A 299 8.22 9.57 -29.93
CA GLY A 299 8.68 8.38 -30.63
C GLY A 299 7.67 7.93 -31.68
N ASP A 300 8.11 6.99 -32.52
CA ASP A 300 7.20 6.32 -33.43
C ASP A 300 6.10 5.60 -32.63
N PHE A 301 4.96 5.41 -33.28
CA PHE A 301 3.81 4.71 -32.72
C PHE A 301 3.20 5.36 -31.46
N GLY A 302 3.40 6.67 -31.30
CA GLY A 302 2.74 7.50 -30.28
C GLY A 302 3.32 7.37 -28.87
N SER A 303 4.52 6.78 -28.73
CA SER A 303 5.27 6.87 -27.49
C SER A 303 5.73 8.32 -27.20
N TRP A 304 5.80 8.68 -25.92
CA TRP A 304 6.25 10.00 -25.48
C TRP A 304 7.30 9.85 -24.39
N LEU A 305 8.43 10.54 -24.53
CA LEU A 305 9.57 10.46 -23.63
C LEU A 305 10.04 11.86 -23.26
N ILE A 306 10.27 12.07 -21.96
CA ILE A 306 10.94 13.25 -21.43
C ILE A 306 12.05 12.83 -20.49
N GLU A 307 13.25 13.33 -20.70
CA GLU A 307 14.39 13.03 -19.83
C GLU A 307 15.28 14.24 -19.54
N THR A 308 15.92 14.18 -18.38
CA THR A 308 16.96 15.11 -17.99
C THR A 308 18.08 14.37 -17.28
N THR A 309 19.33 14.79 -17.55
CA THR A 309 20.51 14.18 -16.96
C THR A 309 21.46 15.21 -16.37
N MET A 310 22.19 14.79 -15.33
CA MET A 310 23.23 15.60 -14.71
C MET A 310 24.37 14.72 -14.19
N ASN A 311 25.61 15.15 -14.39
CA ASN A 311 26.74 14.63 -13.63
C ASN A 311 26.79 15.30 -12.23
N CYS A 312 26.38 14.61 -11.16
CA CYS A 312 26.39 15.17 -9.78
C CYS A 312 27.83 15.35 -9.32
N ARG A 313 28.23 16.61 -9.09
CA ARG A 313 29.58 16.94 -8.58
C ARG A 313 29.84 16.37 -7.18
N LYS A 314 28.78 16.13 -6.39
CA LYS A 314 28.88 15.63 -5.02
C LYS A 314 29.18 14.13 -4.95
N CYS A 315 28.60 13.30 -5.82
CA CYS A 315 28.83 11.84 -5.83
C CYS A 315 29.63 11.34 -7.02
N GLY A 316 29.90 12.19 -8.03
CA GLY A 316 30.61 11.82 -9.26
C GLY A 316 29.81 10.94 -10.21
N LYS A 317 28.53 10.65 -9.93
CA LYS A 317 27.68 9.78 -10.77
C LYS A 317 26.81 10.62 -11.73
N LYS A 318 26.43 10.01 -12.85
CA LYS A 318 25.39 10.55 -13.75
C LYS A 318 24.02 10.18 -13.20
N HIS A 319 23.23 11.18 -12.86
CA HIS A 319 21.82 11.02 -12.54
C HIS A 319 20.94 11.22 -13.78
N LEU A 320 19.78 10.57 -13.74
CA LEU A 320 18.76 10.59 -14.78
C LEU A 320 17.39 10.73 -14.10
N ASN A 321 16.58 11.66 -14.58
CA ASN A 321 15.13 11.57 -14.46
C ASN A 321 14.60 11.24 -15.83
N ARG A 322 13.75 10.24 -15.94
CA ARG A 322 13.09 9.84 -17.17
C ARG A 322 11.62 9.59 -16.88
N ALA A 323 10.77 10.02 -17.79
CA ALA A 323 9.38 9.65 -17.79
C ALA A 323 8.96 9.23 -19.21
N LEU A 324 8.39 8.04 -19.35
CA LEU A 324 8.14 7.37 -20.63
C LEU A 324 6.70 6.86 -20.68
N PHE A 325 5.98 7.22 -21.73
CA PHE A 325 4.68 6.66 -22.07
C PHE A 325 4.83 5.70 -23.25
N ALA A 326 4.43 4.44 -23.03
CA ALA A 326 4.44 3.39 -24.04
C ALA A 326 3.01 2.95 -24.37
N ILE A 327 2.49 3.36 -25.53
CA ILE A 327 1.11 3.06 -25.97
C ILE A 327 0.85 1.55 -26.02
N TYR A 328 1.77 0.76 -26.57
CA TYR A 328 1.55 -0.68 -26.79
C TYR A 328 1.43 -1.48 -25.51
N GLU A 329 2.04 -0.99 -24.44
CA GLU A 329 2.02 -1.64 -23.14
C GLU A 329 0.94 -1.05 -22.23
N SER A 330 0.28 0.03 -22.68
CA SER A 330 -0.60 0.87 -21.84
C SER A 330 0.08 1.24 -20.53
N GLN A 331 1.37 1.59 -20.60
CA GLN A 331 2.20 1.84 -19.44
C GLN A 331 2.76 3.26 -19.44
N TRP A 332 2.80 3.82 -18.22
CA TRP A 332 3.52 5.03 -17.91
C TRP A 332 4.63 4.73 -16.92
N GLU A 333 5.86 5.04 -17.29
CA GLU A 333 7.06 4.72 -16.52
C GLU A 333 7.73 5.99 -15.99
N ILE A 334 8.23 5.93 -14.76
CA ILE A 334 9.09 6.98 -14.20
C ILE A 334 10.34 6.33 -13.62
N LEU A 335 11.51 6.70 -14.14
CA LEU A 335 12.81 6.25 -13.65
C LEU A 335 13.60 7.43 -13.09
N LEU A 336 13.97 7.31 -11.82
CA LEU A 336 14.83 8.26 -11.11
C LEU A 336 16.12 7.53 -10.69
N LYS A 337 17.19 7.74 -11.45
CA LYS A 337 18.53 7.15 -11.23
C LYS A 337 19.57 8.17 -10.81
#